data_AF-A0A2A7AMJ2-F1
#
_entry.id   AF-A0A2A7AMJ2-F1
#
_cell.length_a   1.000
_cell.length_b   1.000
_cell.length_c   1.000
_cell.angle_alpha   90.00
_cell.angle_beta   90.00
_cell.angle_gamma   90.00
#
_symmetry.space_group_name_H-M   'P 1'
#
loop_
_entity.id
_entity.type
_entity.pdbx_description
1 polymer ?
#
loop_
_entity_poly.entity_id
_entity_poly.type
_entity_poly.pdbx_seq_one_letter_code
_entity_poly.pdbx_strand_id
1 'polypeptide(L)'
;MSFNKGYELKKFEAHWEKLRIEYAAAGMTKEAIQKMYDYDRQQFNSERTFIERTQEFTAPAYESSEEEASPLMLRYQDAITVTDTYHETKSRFAWIGEIENEQLLTALETLKTEDLEIITMYAYEGYDITEISKVYGVSRPTISIKIKRITKFLKNFNFNATN
;
A
#
# COMPACT_ATOMS: atom_id res chain seq x y z
N MET A 1 13.80 23.24 0.12
CA MET A 1 13.84 24.38 1.06
C MET A 1 12.47 25.03 1.12
N SER A 2 11.95 25.36 2.31
CA SER A 2 10.62 25.97 2.47
C SER A 2 10.65 27.49 2.24
N PHE A 3 9.60 28.02 1.61
CA PHE A 3 9.46 29.46 1.31
C PHE A 3 9.21 30.27 2.60
N ASN A 4 10.13 31.18 2.95
CA ASN A 4 9.93 32.08 4.09
C ASN A 4 9.22 33.37 3.65
N LYS A 5 7.90 33.42 3.85
CA LYS A 5 7.05 34.56 3.47
C LYS A 5 7.55 35.90 3.98
N GLY A 6 7.95 35.99 5.26
CA GLY A 6 8.35 37.26 5.86
C GLY A 6 9.66 37.79 5.29
N TYR A 7 10.60 36.89 5.02
CA TYR A 7 11.89 37.24 4.44
C TYR A 7 11.76 37.62 2.96
N GLU A 8 11.03 36.83 2.17
CA GLU A 8 10.84 37.09 0.74
C GLU A 8 10.00 38.35 0.49
N LEU A 9 8.99 38.63 1.33
CA LEU A 9 8.24 39.87 1.24
C LEU A 9 9.12 41.10 1.52
N LYS A 10 10.05 41.03 2.49
CA LYS A 10 10.98 42.13 2.76
C LYS A 10 11.88 42.43 1.57
N LYS A 11 12.38 41.40 0.88
CA LYS A 11 13.16 41.56 -0.36
C LYS A 11 12.33 42.21 -1.46
N PHE A 12 11.09 41.74 -1.64
CA PHE A 12 10.17 42.28 -2.64
C PHE A 12 9.91 43.78 -2.42
N GLU A 13 9.58 44.20 -1.19
CA GLU A 13 9.34 45.63 -0.89
C GLU A 13 10.61 46.47 -1.04
N ALA A 14 11.78 45.97 -0.61
CA ALA A 14 13.05 46.68 -0.75
C ALA A 14 13.44 46.89 -2.23
N HIS A 15 13.12 45.94 -3.09
CA HIS A 15 13.28 46.08 -4.54
C HIS A 15 12.31 47.12 -5.11
N TRP A 16 11.04 47.03 -4.72
CA TRP A 16 10.00 47.94 -5.18
C TRP A 16 10.19 49.40 -4.73
N GLU A 17 10.80 49.64 -3.58
CA GLU A 17 11.12 50.99 -3.11
C GLU A 17 12.08 51.72 -4.08
N LYS A 18 13.07 51.00 -4.62
CA LYS A 18 13.99 51.54 -5.64
C LYS A 18 13.29 51.78 -6.97
N LEU A 19 12.49 50.83 -7.42
CA LEU A 19 11.70 50.93 -8.66
C LEU A 19 10.74 52.12 -8.65
N ARG A 20 10.08 52.40 -7.51
CA ARG A 20 9.19 53.57 -7.38
C ARG A 20 9.95 54.88 -7.65
N ILE A 21 11.19 54.99 -7.18
CA ILE A 21 12.05 56.17 -7.41
C ILE A 21 12.46 56.26 -8.88
N GLU A 22 12.90 55.15 -9.47
CA GLU A 22 13.34 55.10 -10.88
C GLU A 22 12.19 55.41 -11.85
N TYR A 23 11.01 54.82 -11.64
CA TYR A 23 9.83 55.07 -12.48
C TYR A 23 9.28 56.48 -12.30
N ALA A 24 9.32 57.03 -11.08
CA ALA A 24 8.97 58.43 -10.86
C ALA A 24 9.95 59.37 -11.57
N ALA A 25 11.25 59.08 -11.54
CA ALA A 25 12.28 59.83 -12.26
C ALA A 25 12.12 59.72 -13.78
N ALA A 26 11.63 58.59 -14.28
CA ALA A 26 11.28 58.39 -15.70
C ALA A 26 9.96 59.09 -16.12
N GLY A 27 9.29 59.80 -15.20
CA GLY A 27 8.08 60.57 -15.49
C GLY A 27 6.78 59.75 -15.48
N MET A 28 6.79 58.54 -14.92
CA MET A 28 5.57 57.74 -14.79
C MET A 28 4.62 58.33 -13.74
N THR A 29 3.32 58.25 -14.01
CA THR A 29 2.30 58.68 -13.04
C THR A 29 2.23 57.71 -11.87
N LYS A 30 1.87 58.21 -10.69
CA LYS A 30 1.72 57.38 -9.47
C LYS A 30 0.73 56.23 -9.66
N GLU A 31 -0.33 56.44 -10.44
CA GLU A 31 -1.31 55.41 -10.77
C GLU A 31 -0.71 54.28 -11.63
N ALA A 32 0.13 54.62 -12.61
CA ALA A 32 0.81 53.63 -13.43
C ALA A 32 1.80 52.80 -12.61
N ILE A 33 2.56 53.46 -11.73
CA ILE A 33 3.50 52.80 -10.82
C ILE A 33 2.75 51.87 -9.86
N GLN A 34 1.61 52.31 -9.31
CA GLN A 34 0.81 51.48 -8.41
C GLN A 34 0.21 50.26 -9.13
N LYS A 35 -0.29 50.41 -10.37
CA LYS A 35 -0.78 49.28 -11.17
C LYS A 35 0.30 48.23 -11.43
N MET A 36 1.54 48.66 -11.70
CA MET A 36 2.66 47.72 -11.86
C MET A 36 3.00 47.01 -10.55
N TYR A 37 2.99 47.73 -9.43
CA TYR A 37 3.18 47.13 -8.12
C TYR A 37 2.13 46.07 -7.81
N ASP A 38 0.86 46.37 -8.09
CA ASP A 38 -0.25 45.44 -7.83
C ASP A 38 -0.12 44.17 -8.70
N TYR A 39 0.30 44.33 -9.96
CA TYR A 39 0.58 43.21 -10.87
C TYR A 39 1.71 42.32 -10.34
N ASP A 40 2.87 42.89 -9.99
CA ASP A 40 3.99 42.13 -9.45
C ASP A 40 3.66 41.48 -8.11
N ARG A 41 2.83 42.14 -7.29
CA ARG A 41 2.34 41.58 -6.03
C ARG A 41 1.40 40.40 -6.26
N GLN A 42 0.60 40.44 -7.31
CA GLN A 42 -0.22 39.30 -7.72
C GLN A 42 0.66 38.13 -8.16
N GLN A 43 1.70 38.39 -8.95
CA GLN A 43 2.67 37.38 -9.38
C GLN A 43 3.40 36.74 -8.20
N PHE A 44 3.90 37.55 -7.25
CA PHE A 44 4.52 37.07 -6.02
C PHE A 44 3.60 36.15 -5.20
N ASN A 45 2.32 36.49 -5.09
CA ASN A 45 1.34 35.64 -4.41
C ASN A 45 1.08 34.34 -5.17
N SER A 46 1.04 34.38 -6.50
CA SER A 46 0.89 33.21 -7.37
C SER A 46 2.05 32.23 -7.18
N GLU A 47 3.29 32.73 -7.22
CA GLU A 47 4.50 31.92 -7.02
C GLU A 47 4.54 31.28 -5.63
N ARG A 48 4.16 32.05 -4.59
CA ARG A 48 4.00 31.48 -3.24
C ARG A 48 3.00 30.33 -3.25
N THR A 49 1.82 30.56 -3.83
CA THR A 49 0.77 29.54 -3.88
C THR A 49 1.20 28.32 -4.68
N PHE A 50 1.96 28.51 -5.75
CA PHE A 50 2.55 27.41 -6.51
C PHE A 50 3.51 26.59 -5.65
N ILE A 51 4.45 27.22 -4.94
CA ILE A 51 5.40 26.51 -4.07
C ILE A 51 4.70 25.80 -2.91
N GLU A 52 3.70 26.43 -2.29
CA GLU A 52 2.96 25.85 -1.16
C GLU A 52 2.05 24.69 -1.57
N ARG A 53 1.52 24.70 -2.80
CA ARG A 53 0.54 23.71 -3.27
C ARG A 53 1.09 22.70 -4.27
N THR A 54 2.31 22.88 -4.74
CA THR A 54 2.96 21.93 -5.65
C THR A 54 3.89 21.06 -4.83
N GLN A 55 3.56 19.77 -4.76
CA GLN A 55 4.44 18.77 -4.20
C GLN A 55 5.16 18.07 -5.36
N GLU A 56 6.48 17.93 -5.24
CA GLU A 56 7.25 17.16 -6.21
C GLU A 56 6.83 15.69 -6.15
N PHE A 57 6.60 15.09 -7.32
CA PHE A 57 6.25 13.68 -7.45
C PHE A 57 7.53 12.86 -7.55
N THR A 58 8.25 12.76 -6.44
CA THR A 58 9.42 11.89 -6.33
C THR A 58 8.95 10.49 -5.95
N ALA A 59 9.10 9.53 -6.87
CA ALA A 59 8.84 8.13 -6.58
C ALA A 59 9.94 7.61 -5.63
N PRO A 60 9.59 6.78 -4.62
CA PRO A 60 10.59 6.13 -3.79
C PRO A 60 11.46 5.23 -4.66
N ALA A 61 12.74 5.59 -4.82
CA ALA A 61 13.73 4.73 -5.44
C ALA A 61 14.27 3.74 -4.39
N TYR A 62 14.80 2.60 -4.84
CA TYR A 62 15.35 1.56 -3.95
C TYR A 62 16.47 2.07 -3.01
N GLU A 63 17.17 3.14 -3.39
CA GLU A 63 18.23 3.77 -2.60
C GLU A 63 17.80 5.08 -1.90
N SER A 64 16.54 5.49 -2.07
CA SER A 64 16.02 6.75 -1.51
C SER A 64 15.52 6.52 -0.09
N SER A 65 15.89 7.42 0.83
CA SER A 65 15.41 7.36 2.21
C SER A 65 13.91 7.67 2.28
N GLU A 66 13.21 7.16 3.30
CA GLU A 66 11.79 7.47 3.53
C GLU A 66 11.50 8.98 3.61
N GLU A 67 12.51 9.80 3.93
CA GLU A 67 12.45 11.26 4.03
C GLU A 67 12.37 11.97 2.66
N GLU A 68 12.75 11.29 1.57
CA GLU A 68 12.74 11.83 0.19
C GLU A 68 11.46 11.47 -0.59
N ALA A 69 10.67 10.51 -0.08
CA ALA A 69 9.46 10.07 -0.73
C ALA A 69 8.34 11.10 -0.54
N SER A 70 7.59 11.39 -1.61
CA SER A 70 6.43 12.27 -1.53
C SER A 70 5.37 11.71 -0.56
N PRO A 71 4.90 12.47 0.45
CA PRO A 71 3.79 12.06 1.33
C PRO A 71 2.55 11.54 0.62
N LEU A 72 2.24 12.09 -0.57
CA LEU A 72 1.14 11.60 -1.40
C LEU A 72 1.47 10.22 -1.99
N MET A 73 2.71 10.02 -2.45
CA MET A 73 3.19 8.75 -2.98
C MET A 73 3.19 7.65 -1.92
N LEU A 74 3.56 7.96 -0.67
CA LEU A 74 3.46 7.01 0.45
C LEU A 74 2.01 6.53 0.65
N ARG A 75 1.04 7.46 0.66
CA ARG A 75 -0.38 7.09 0.76
C ARG A 75 -0.86 6.26 -0.42
N TYR A 76 -0.41 6.57 -1.63
CA TYR A 76 -0.72 5.77 -2.81
C TYR A 76 -0.12 4.38 -2.69
N GLN A 77 1.15 4.28 -2.29
CA GLN A 77 1.85 3.02 -2.08
C GLN A 77 1.10 2.16 -1.06
N ASP A 78 0.74 2.70 0.10
CA ASP A 78 -0.04 1.97 1.12
C ASP A 78 -1.40 1.49 0.58
N ALA A 79 -2.06 2.29 -0.26
CA ALA A 79 -3.36 1.93 -0.82
C ALA A 79 -3.29 0.86 -1.94
N ILE A 80 -2.15 0.74 -2.63
CA ILE A 80 -1.97 -0.22 -3.74
C ILE A 80 -1.09 -1.42 -3.35
N THR A 81 -0.38 -1.36 -2.23
CA THR A 81 0.46 -2.45 -1.76
C THR A 81 -0.40 -3.45 -1.00
N VAL A 82 -0.33 -4.70 -1.44
CA VAL A 82 -0.91 -5.84 -0.73
C VAL A 82 0.26 -6.68 -0.21
N THR A 83 0.31 -6.90 1.10
CA THR A 83 1.26 -7.83 1.70
C THR A 83 0.65 -9.22 1.66
N ASP A 84 1.18 -10.08 0.79
CA ASP A 84 0.89 -11.51 0.85
C ASP A 84 1.72 -12.14 1.97
N THR A 85 1.07 -12.90 2.85
CA THR A 85 1.76 -13.63 3.92
C THR A 85 1.99 -15.04 3.44
N TYR A 86 3.02 -15.22 2.61
CA TYR A 86 3.39 -16.53 2.09
C TYR A 86 4.35 -17.23 3.03
N HIS A 87 3.97 -18.42 3.52
CA HIS A 87 4.88 -19.32 4.22
C HIS A 87 5.42 -20.38 3.25
N GLU A 88 6.74 -20.45 3.07
CA GLU A 88 7.37 -21.55 2.34
C GLU A 88 7.08 -22.88 3.04
N THR A 89 6.32 -23.76 2.40
CA THR A 89 5.99 -25.09 2.93
C THR A 89 6.69 -26.19 2.15
N LYS A 90 6.85 -27.36 2.77
CA LYS A 90 7.33 -28.58 2.09
C LYS A 90 6.23 -29.25 1.26
N SER A 91 5.01 -28.72 1.33
CA SER A 91 3.85 -29.26 0.65
C SER A 91 3.75 -28.79 -0.79
N ARG A 92 3.23 -29.65 -1.67
CA ARG A 92 2.84 -29.25 -3.04
C ARG A 92 1.49 -28.51 -3.10
N PHE A 93 0.76 -28.43 -1.98
CA PHE A 93 -0.55 -27.80 -1.90
C PHE A 93 -0.40 -26.36 -1.40
N ALA A 94 -0.64 -25.39 -2.28
CA ALA A 94 -0.42 -23.95 -2.02
C ALA A 94 -1.21 -23.44 -0.79
N TRP A 95 -2.46 -23.88 -0.64
CA TRP A 95 -3.35 -23.46 0.46
C TRP A 95 -2.80 -23.78 1.86
N ILE A 96 -1.84 -24.71 1.97
CA ILE A 96 -1.19 -24.99 3.25
C ILE A 96 -0.32 -23.81 3.69
N GLY A 97 0.34 -23.12 2.75
CA GLY A 97 1.16 -21.93 3.04
C GLY A 97 0.35 -20.70 3.45
N GLU A 98 -0.96 -20.73 3.23
CA GLU A 98 -1.91 -19.66 3.64
C GLU A 98 -2.38 -19.83 5.11
N ILE A 99 -1.96 -20.90 5.79
CA ILE A 99 -2.40 -21.18 7.18
C ILE A 99 -1.53 -20.41 8.16
N GLU A 100 -2.12 -19.41 8.82
CA GLU A 100 -1.44 -18.60 9.84
C GLU A 100 -1.08 -19.38 11.12
N ASN A 101 -1.87 -20.40 11.48
CA ASN A 101 -1.62 -21.18 12.69
C ASN A 101 -0.42 -22.13 12.48
N GLU A 102 0.76 -21.71 12.97
CA GLU A 102 2.02 -22.46 12.83
C GLU A 102 1.96 -23.90 13.37
N GLN A 103 1.20 -24.14 14.44
CA GLN A 103 1.04 -25.49 15.01
C GLN A 103 0.24 -26.40 14.07
N LEU A 104 -0.85 -25.87 13.49
CA LEU A 104 -1.64 -26.57 12.49
C LEU A 104 -0.84 -26.79 11.20
N LEU A 105 -0.14 -25.77 10.73
CA LEU A 105 0.74 -25.84 9.55
C LEU A 105 1.75 -26.99 9.70
N THR A 106 2.53 -26.97 10.78
CA THR A 106 3.54 -28.00 11.06
C THR A 106 2.90 -29.38 11.12
N ALA A 107 1.73 -29.50 11.74
CA ALA A 107 1.04 -30.77 11.84
C ALA A 107 0.51 -31.28 10.49
N LEU A 108 0.00 -30.40 9.63
CA LEU A 108 -0.41 -30.75 8.28
C LEU A 108 0.77 -31.22 7.43
N GLU A 109 1.94 -30.61 7.59
CA GLU A 109 3.17 -31.06 6.90
C GLU A 109 3.60 -32.48 7.30
N THR A 110 3.17 -32.98 8.47
CA THR A 110 3.43 -34.37 8.90
C THR A 110 2.42 -35.39 8.37
N LEU A 111 1.28 -34.95 7.81
CA LEU A 111 0.29 -35.86 7.26
C LEU A 111 0.80 -36.56 6.00
N LYS A 112 0.22 -37.74 5.74
CA LYS A 112 0.45 -38.44 4.49
C LYS A 112 -0.10 -37.62 3.33
N THR A 113 0.60 -37.64 2.20
CA THR A 113 0.18 -36.88 1.01
C THR A 113 -1.22 -37.28 0.54
N GLU A 114 -1.59 -38.55 0.63
CA GLU A 114 -2.97 -39.01 0.33
C GLU A 114 -4.04 -38.35 1.21
N ASP A 115 -3.74 -38.07 2.47
CA ASP A 115 -4.67 -37.40 3.37
C ASP A 115 -4.78 -35.92 3.04
N LEU A 116 -3.66 -35.28 2.66
CA LEU A 116 -3.66 -33.90 2.17
C LEU A 116 -4.41 -33.75 0.84
N GLU A 117 -4.29 -34.72 -0.08
CA GLU A 117 -5.07 -34.77 -1.32
C GLU A 117 -6.57 -34.82 -1.00
N ILE A 118 -6.99 -35.72 -0.11
CA ILE A 118 -8.40 -35.84 0.30
C ILE A 118 -8.91 -34.55 0.95
N ILE A 119 -8.10 -33.89 1.80
CA ILE A 119 -8.46 -32.58 2.36
C ILE A 119 -8.62 -31.55 1.25
N THR A 120 -7.69 -31.52 0.30
CA THR A 120 -7.71 -30.57 -0.83
C THR A 120 -8.99 -30.74 -1.65
N MET A 121 -9.31 -31.96 -2.10
CA MET A 121 -10.55 -32.18 -2.87
C MET A 121 -11.80 -31.89 -2.05
N TYR A 122 -11.88 -32.37 -0.81
CA TYR A 122 -13.11 -32.31 -0.02
C TYR A 122 -13.39 -30.91 0.56
N ALA A 123 -12.39 -30.26 1.13
CA ALA A 123 -12.56 -29.02 1.88
C ALA A 123 -12.17 -27.77 1.08
N TYR A 124 -11.12 -27.85 0.25
CA TYR A 124 -10.62 -26.70 -0.52
C TYR A 124 -11.33 -26.58 -1.88
N GLU A 125 -11.48 -27.70 -2.61
CA GLU A 125 -12.10 -27.71 -3.95
C GLU A 125 -13.60 -28.05 -3.94
N GLY A 126 -14.13 -28.58 -2.83
CA GLY A 126 -15.57 -28.79 -2.61
C GLY A 126 -16.17 -30.05 -3.27
N TYR A 127 -15.36 -31.04 -3.62
CA TYR A 127 -15.83 -32.32 -4.16
C TYR A 127 -16.62 -33.13 -3.15
N ASP A 128 -17.65 -33.83 -3.64
CA ASP A 128 -18.42 -34.75 -2.82
C ASP A 128 -17.71 -36.11 -2.60
N ILE A 129 -18.15 -36.86 -1.60
CA ILE A 129 -17.58 -38.19 -1.28
C ILE A 129 -17.69 -39.16 -2.47
N THR A 130 -18.72 -39.00 -3.31
CA THR A 130 -18.95 -39.85 -4.47
C THR A 130 -17.98 -39.56 -5.61
N GLU A 131 -17.66 -38.29 -5.86
CA GLU A 131 -16.69 -37.84 -6.85
C GLU A 131 -15.29 -38.28 -6.44
N ILE A 132 -14.91 -38.03 -5.18
CA ILE A 132 -13.62 -38.48 -4.63
C ILE A 132 -13.51 -40.01 -4.71
N SER A 133 -14.59 -40.75 -4.42
CA SER A 133 -14.57 -42.21 -4.52
C SER A 133 -14.31 -42.71 -5.95
N LYS A 134 -14.81 -42.00 -6.97
CA LYS A 134 -14.55 -42.30 -8.38
C LYS A 134 -13.11 -42.00 -8.76
N VAL A 135 -12.56 -40.87 -8.33
CA VAL A 135 -11.15 -40.48 -8.58
C VAL A 135 -10.19 -41.54 -8.04
N TYR A 136 -10.42 -42.04 -6.83
CA TYR A 136 -9.57 -43.08 -6.22
C TYR A 136 -9.91 -44.51 -6.64
N GLY A 137 -11.02 -44.73 -7.36
CA GLY A 137 -11.49 -46.07 -7.71
C GLY A 137 -11.85 -46.93 -6.48
N VAL A 138 -12.30 -46.32 -5.39
CA VAL A 138 -12.64 -47.00 -4.13
C VAL A 138 -14.11 -46.82 -3.75
N SER A 139 -14.56 -47.54 -2.73
CA SER A 139 -15.92 -47.41 -2.22
C SER A 139 -16.13 -46.08 -1.46
N ARG A 140 -17.34 -45.50 -1.54
CA ARG A 140 -17.72 -44.30 -0.76
C ARG A 140 -17.47 -44.44 0.76
N PRO A 141 -17.78 -45.59 1.41
CA PRO A 141 -17.44 -45.80 2.81
C PRO A 141 -15.95 -45.65 3.12
N THR A 142 -15.07 -46.08 2.22
CA THR A 142 -13.61 -45.95 2.39
C THR A 142 -13.21 -44.48 2.51
N ILE A 143 -13.71 -43.62 1.62
CA ILE A 143 -13.46 -42.17 1.67
C ILE A 143 -14.06 -41.56 2.94
N SER A 144 -15.30 -41.94 3.31
CA SER A 144 -15.95 -41.46 4.54
C SER A 144 -15.12 -41.79 5.80
N ILE A 145 -14.53 -42.98 5.88
CA ILE A 145 -13.65 -43.38 7.00
C ILE A 145 -12.37 -42.53 7.02
N LYS A 146 -11.74 -42.29 5.86
CA LYS A 146 -10.55 -41.44 5.76
C LYS A 146 -10.86 -40.00 6.22
N ILE A 147 -11.95 -39.41 5.74
CA ILE A 147 -12.40 -38.07 6.16
C ILE A 147 -12.66 -38.03 7.68
N LYS A 148 -13.34 -39.03 8.26
CA LYS A 148 -13.57 -39.09 9.71
C LYS A 148 -12.26 -39.12 10.51
N ARG A 149 -11.27 -39.90 10.06
CA ARG A 149 -9.94 -39.96 10.69
C ARG A 149 -9.24 -38.60 10.63
N ILE A 150 -9.22 -37.96 9.46
CA ILE A 150 -8.64 -36.63 9.26
C ILE A 150 -9.34 -35.60 10.14
N THR A 151 -10.68 -35.62 10.16
CA THR A 151 -11.47 -34.72 11.01
C THR A 151 -11.11 -34.88 12.49
N LYS A 152 -10.91 -36.12 12.96
CA LYS A 152 -10.48 -36.38 14.34
C LYS A 152 -9.08 -35.83 14.63
N PHE A 153 -8.16 -35.93 13.67
CA PHE A 153 -6.84 -35.32 13.77
C PHE A 153 -6.92 -33.79 13.86
N LEU A 154 -7.70 -33.17 12.97
CA LEU A 154 -7.87 -31.72 12.92
C LEU A 154 -8.51 -31.15 14.20
N LYS A 155 -9.46 -31.87 14.82
CA LYS A 155 -10.10 -31.47 16.08
C LYS A 155 -9.12 -31.21 17.24
N ASN A 156 -7.88 -31.68 17.15
CA ASN A 156 -6.87 -31.45 18.18
C ASN A 156 -6.34 -29.99 18.19
N PHE A 157 -6.60 -29.20 17.15
CA PHE A 157 -5.97 -27.87 16.96
C PHE A 157 -6.82 -26.68 17.41
N ASN A 158 -7.86 -26.90 18.23
CA ASN A 158 -8.72 -25.85 18.82
C ASN A 158 -8.98 -24.66 17.88
N PHE A 159 -9.87 -24.83 16.89
CA PHE A 159 -10.27 -23.76 15.97
C PHE A 159 -11.04 -22.60 16.63
N ASN A 160 -11.25 -22.65 17.95
CA ASN A 160 -11.94 -21.64 18.74
C ASN A 160 -10.97 -20.58 19.30
N ALA A 161 -10.09 -20.06 18.46
CA ALA A 161 -9.27 -18.90 18.80
C ALA A 161 -9.22 -17.95 17.61
N THR A 162 -10.29 -17.18 17.43
CA THR A 162 -10.29 -15.71 17.29
C THR A 162 -11.72 -15.21 16.99
N ASN A 163 -12.24 -14.37 17.90
CA ASN A 163 -13.12 -13.25 17.53
C ASN A 163 -12.21 -12.07 17.16
#